data_AF-A0A2G9XHJ1-F1
#
_entry.id   AF-A0A2G9XHJ1-F1
#
_cell.length_a   1.000
_cell.length_b   1.000
_cell.length_c   1.000
_cell.angle_alpha   90.00
_cell.angle_beta   90.00
_cell.angle_gamma   90.00
#
_symmetry.space_group_name_H-M   'P 1'
#
loop_
_entity.id
_entity.type
_entity.pdbx_description
1 polymer ?
#
loop_
_entity_poly.entity_id
_entity_poly.type
_entity_poly.pdbx_seq_one_letter_code
_entity_poly.pdbx_strand_id
1 'polypeptide(L)'
;MLEFLIEKHGPDKKIDLGTFIELEAPNIRTVTGLKPETLGDLKIAIEYVYKEITHLLDSTHTGQEGSYLDYESKALHASMLDHVGMEVADIAQIVGFGYPTSVADTALVDMGWGSVDRSKPMILVVGHNPATSCTVIDYLRENDLYDKVEVGGICCTALETTRYSDRAKIIGPLSRQLFFIRTGIADVILTDEQCIRTDMPIEASKSGSALIACLDKAMYGLEDATEMDADDIVRQMVEDKKHFAILDPKKAAEVAAKVAMKIAPQRRNEWLTEEEAIELAKKCTHCGMCERVCPNLFALNDGIGEVAKGNFELIKEQFNLCIGCGKCEQECPNKVPIFKIMQVAASKETWKCRAGRGPVMDTEIRNVGAPITLGTIPGIVAFVGCSNYPDIRDVAEMVDEFARRKYIVVLTGCAAMVAGMWKDAEGKTVYEKYPPDFDAGGVVNVGSCVSNAHIT
;
A
#
# COMPACT_ATOMS: atom_id res chain seq x y z
N MET A 1 -4.83 13.09 -9.55
CA MET A 1 -5.56 13.14 -8.26
C MET A 1 -6.18 14.50 -8.03
N LEU A 2 -5.39 15.56 -7.81
CA LEU A 2 -5.92 16.90 -7.54
C LEU A 2 -6.92 17.36 -8.62
N GLU A 3 -6.57 17.18 -9.90
CA GLU A 3 -7.46 17.51 -11.02
C GLU A 3 -8.77 16.73 -10.99
N PHE A 4 -8.72 15.42 -10.74
CA PHE A 4 -9.91 14.58 -10.57
C PHE A 4 -10.83 15.09 -9.45
N LEU A 5 -10.26 15.53 -8.33
CA LEU A 5 -11.04 16.07 -7.21
C LEU A 5 -11.58 17.48 -7.49
N ILE A 6 -10.83 18.32 -8.21
CA ILE A 6 -11.31 19.62 -8.69
C ILE A 6 -12.46 19.43 -9.68
N GLU A 7 -12.38 18.46 -10.59
CA GLU A 7 -13.47 18.14 -11.50
C GLU A 7 -14.72 17.65 -10.75
N LYS A 8 -14.53 16.78 -9.75
CA LYS A 8 -15.64 16.21 -8.94
C LYS A 8 -16.31 17.24 -8.01
N HIS A 9 -15.54 18.14 -7.40
CA HIS A 9 -16.03 19.00 -6.31
C HIS A 9 -16.01 20.51 -6.63
N GLY A 10 -15.38 20.89 -7.74
CA GLY A 10 -15.10 22.29 -8.09
C GLY A 10 -13.83 22.82 -7.43
N PRO A 11 -13.17 23.82 -8.04
CA PRO A 11 -11.94 24.42 -7.50
C PRO A 11 -12.18 25.15 -6.17
N ASP A 12 -13.39 25.67 -5.93
CA ASP A 12 -13.74 26.46 -4.74
C ASP A 12 -14.02 25.60 -3.49
N LYS A 13 -13.93 24.27 -3.60
CA LYS A 13 -14.08 23.35 -2.47
C LYS A 13 -13.05 23.73 -1.39
N LYS A 14 -13.56 24.19 -0.24
CA LYS A 14 -12.73 24.64 0.88
C LYS A 14 -11.93 23.50 1.49
N ILE A 15 -10.69 23.81 1.86
CA ILE A 15 -9.84 22.93 2.66
C ILE A 15 -10.35 22.98 4.10
N ASP A 16 -10.79 21.83 4.58
CA ASP A 16 -11.21 21.60 5.96
C ASP A 16 -10.53 20.32 6.46
N LEU A 17 -9.50 20.50 7.29
CA LEU A 17 -8.73 19.42 7.88
C LEU A 17 -9.16 19.12 9.32
N GLY A 18 -10.35 19.59 9.74
CA GLY A 18 -10.94 19.31 11.04
C GLY A 18 -10.78 20.46 12.03
N THR A 19 -11.35 20.25 13.23
CA THR A 19 -11.29 21.22 14.31
C THR A 19 -9.88 21.31 14.89
N PHE A 20 -9.44 22.53 15.26
CA PHE A 20 -8.15 22.79 15.89
C PHE A 20 -6.93 22.59 14.99
N ILE A 21 -7.06 22.95 13.71
CA ILE A 21 -5.95 23.10 12.76
C ILE A 21 -6.02 24.50 12.16
N GLU A 22 -5.17 25.40 12.64
CA GLU A 22 -4.98 26.76 12.09
C GLU A 22 -3.86 26.80 11.03
N LEU A 23 -2.94 25.82 11.09
CA LEU A 23 -1.84 25.65 10.15
C LEU A 23 -2.10 24.44 9.25
N GLU A 24 -2.90 24.61 8.20
CA GLU A 24 -3.36 23.52 7.34
C GLU A 24 -2.28 22.89 6.44
N ALA A 25 -1.24 23.65 6.11
CA ALA A 25 -0.26 23.26 5.10
C ALA A 25 1.14 23.82 5.41
N PRO A 26 1.82 23.32 6.47
CA PRO A 26 3.12 23.82 6.90
C PRO A 26 4.20 23.77 5.79
N ASN A 27 4.27 22.70 5.00
CA ASN A 27 5.28 22.57 3.94
C ASN A 27 5.04 23.55 2.79
N ILE A 28 3.81 23.61 2.28
CA ILE A 28 3.40 24.55 1.23
C ILE A 28 3.65 25.99 1.69
N ARG A 29 3.19 26.36 2.89
CA ARG A 29 3.36 27.72 3.42
C ARG A 29 4.82 28.10 3.59
N THR A 30 5.65 27.17 4.08
CA THR A 30 7.09 27.43 4.30
C THR A 30 7.82 27.64 2.98
N VAL A 31 7.56 26.80 1.98
CA VAL A 31 8.31 26.82 0.71
C VAL A 31 7.81 27.91 -0.23
N THR A 32 6.49 28.10 -0.30
CA THR A 32 5.87 28.98 -1.32
C THR A 32 5.32 30.29 -0.76
N GLY A 33 5.17 30.41 0.56
CA GLY A 33 4.45 31.52 1.19
C GLY A 33 2.94 31.53 0.95
N LEU A 34 2.40 30.54 0.22
CA LEU A 34 0.99 30.40 -0.07
C LEU A 34 0.25 29.81 1.14
N LYS A 35 -0.83 30.47 1.56
CA LYS A 35 -1.84 29.89 2.45
C LYS A 35 -2.98 29.33 1.59
N PRO A 36 -3.04 28.01 1.34
CA PRO A 36 -4.12 27.46 0.52
C PRO A 36 -5.44 27.41 1.31
N GLU A 37 -6.54 27.86 0.70
CA GLU A 37 -7.87 27.80 1.31
C GLU A 37 -8.82 26.84 0.57
N THR A 38 -8.51 26.51 -0.67
CA THR A 38 -9.36 25.72 -1.58
C THR A 38 -8.54 24.67 -2.33
N LEU A 39 -9.22 23.68 -2.92
CA LEU A 39 -8.56 22.74 -3.84
C LEU A 39 -7.88 23.46 -5.01
N GLY A 40 -8.46 24.55 -5.51
CA GLY A 40 -7.87 25.38 -6.57
C GLY A 40 -6.51 25.97 -6.17
N ASP A 41 -6.34 26.39 -4.93
CA ASP A 41 -5.09 26.97 -4.44
C ASP A 41 -3.94 25.95 -4.43
N LEU A 42 -4.24 24.68 -4.15
CA LEU A 42 -3.25 23.59 -4.20
C LEU A 42 -2.63 23.41 -5.59
N LYS A 43 -3.34 23.84 -6.65
CA LYS A 43 -2.82 23.80 -8.02
C LYS A 43 -1.61 24.73 -8.18
N ILE A 44 -1.62 25.89 -7.52
CA ILE A 44 -0.51 26.84 -7.57
C ILE A 44 0.75 26.21 -6.96
N ALA A 45 0.61 25.50 -5.84
CA ALA A 45 1.72 24.82 -5.17
C ALA A 45 2.29 23.68 -6.03
N ILE A 46 1.44 22.85 -6.64
CA ILE A 46 1.94 21.73 -7.45
C ILE A 46 2.56 22.19 -8.77
N GLU A 47 2.07 23.28 -9.37
CA GLU A 47 2.69 23.88 -10.56
C GLU A 47 4.11 24.38 -10.26
N TYR A 48 4.36 24.93 -9.07
CA TYR A 48 5.71 25.26 -8.61
C TYR A 48 6.58 24.01 -8.49
N VAL A 49 6.07 22.93 -7.88
CA VAL A 49 6.79 21.66 -7.75
C VAL A 49 7.17 21.09 -9.13
N TYR A 50 6.26 21.07 -10.09
CA TYR A 50 6.54 20.56 -11.44
C TYR A 50 7.59 21.38 -12.18
N LYS A 51 7.55 22.70 -12.04
CA LYS A 51 8.58 23.58 -12.62
C LYS A 51 9.97 23.24 -12.07
N GLU A 52 10.09 23.11 -10.75
CA GLU A 52 11.36 22.85 -10.10
C GLU A 52 11.89 21.42 -10.34
N ILE A 53 11.00 20.42 -10.39
CA ILE A 53 11.35 19.05 -10.81
C ILE A 53 11.91 19.04 -12.23
N THR A 54 11.31 19.81 -13.15
CA THR A 54 11.81 19.92 -14.53
C THR A 54 13.23 20.51 -14.55
N HIS A 55 13.48 21.56 -13.77
CA HIS A 55 14.81 22.15 -13.64
C HIS A 55 15.84 21.17 -13.02
N LEU A 56 15.43 20.40 -12.01
CA LEU A 56 16.27 19.37 -11.41
C LEU A 56 16.60 18.26 -12.42
N LEU A 57 15.61 17.82 -13.20
CA LEU A 57 15.82 16.84 -14.26
C LEU A 57 16.80 17.37 -15.31
N ASP A 58 16.66 18.63 -15.75
CA ASP A 58 17.60 19.28 -16.67
C ASP A 58 19.04 19.26 -16.15
N SER A 59 19.23 19.39 -14.84
CA SER A 59 20.56 19.36 -14.21
C SER A 59 21.25 17.99 -14.27
N THR A 60 20.50 16.91 -14.54
CA THR A 60 21.04 15.55 -14.70
C THR A 60 21.54 15.25 -16.12
N HIS A 61 21.32 16.16 -17.08
CA HIS A 61 21.79 15.98 -18.44
C HIS A 61 23.32 16.11 -18.54
N THR A 62 23.91 15.39 -19.50
CA THR A 62 25.34 15.51 -19.82
C THR A 62 25.75 16.98 -20.02
N GLY A 63 26.79 17.40 -19.31
CA GLY A 63 27.37 18.75 -19.43
C GLY A 63 26.76 19.82 -18.51
N GLN A 64 26.01 19.42 -17.47
CA GLN A 64 25.38 20.32 -16.50
C GLN A 64 26.18 20.40 -15.20
N GLU A 65 25.64 19.89 -14.08
CA GLU A 65 26.34 19.92 -12.80
C GLU A 65 27.52 18.93 -12.77
N GLY A 66 28.67 19.39 -12.29
CA GLY A 66 29.92 18.61 -12.19
C GLY A 66 30.40 18.40 -10.75
N SER A 67 29.80 19.09 -9.78
CA SER A 67 30.14 19.02 -8.36
C SER A 67 29.18 18.08 -7.63
N TYR A 68 29.73 17.07 -6.94
CA TYR A 68 28.91 16.16 -6.13
C TYR A 68 28.21 16.89 -4.97
N LEU A 69 28.84 17.92 -4.38
CA LEU A 69 28.24 18.71 -3.30
C LEU A 69 27.04 19.52 -3.79
N ASP A 70 27.10 20.05 -5.01
CA ASP A 70 25.98 20.77 -5.59
C ASP A 70 24.86 19.82 -6.03
N TYR A 71 25.17 18.56 -6.36
CA TYR A 71 24.16 17.51 -6.49
C TYR A 71 23.50 17.16 -5.15
N GLU A 72 24.26 17.06 -4.06
CA GLU A 72 23.68 16.85 -2.72
C GLU A 72 22.73 17.99 -2.34
N SER A 73 23.12 19.25 -2.61
CA SER A 73 22.25 20.42 -2.40
C SER A 73 20.97 20.35 -3.26
N LYS A 74 21.09 19.96 -4.54
CA LYS A 74 19.94 19.74 -5.42
C LYS A 74 19.04 18.59 -4.95
N ALA A 75 19.61 17.54 -4.38
CA ALA A 75 18.85 16.44 -3.79
C ALA A 75 18.06 16.90 -2.55
N LEU A 76 18.63 17.77 -1.71
CA LEU A 76 17.90 18.39 -0.60
C LEU A 76 16.75 19.28 -1.11
N HIS A 77 16.97 20.05 -2.19
CA HIS A 77 15.90 20.81 -2.85
C HIS A 77 14.78 19.90 -3.38
N ALA A 78 15.14 18.80 -4.05
CA ALA A 78 14.18 17.81 -4.52
C ALA A 78 13.35 17.21 -3.37
N SER A 79 13.99 16.87 -2.26
CA SER A 79 13.33 16.33 -1.06
C SER A 79 12.35 17.33 -0.44
N MET A 80 12.74 18.60 -0.33
CA MET A 80 11.84 19.66 0.13
C MET A 80 10.58 19.77 -0.75
N LEU A 81 10.75 19.71 -2.07
CA LEU A 81 9.64 19.74 -3.03
C LEU A 81 8.75 18.49 -2.94
N ASP A 82 9.33 17.33 -2.63
CA ASP A 82 8.60 16.08 -2.43
C ASP A 82 7.62 16.22 -1.26
N HIS A 83 8.05 16.80 -0.13
CA HIS A 83 7.16 17.09 1.00
C HIS A 83 6.03 18.06 0.64
N VAL A 84 6.28 19.08 -0.20
CA VAL A 84 5.23 19.96 -0.73
C VAL A 84 4.24 19.19 -1.60
N GLY A 85 4.71 18.34 -2.51
CA GLY A 85 3.86 17.51 -3.36
C GLY A 85 3.03 16.49 -2.57
N MET A 86 3.63 15.86 -1.56
CA MET A 86 2.97 14.95 -0.63
C MET A 86 1.89 15.67 0.19
N GLU A 87 2.15 16.88 0.68
CA GLU A 87 1.17 17.68 1.42
C GLU A 87 -0.02 18.08 0.53
N VAL A 88 0.24 18.51 -0.71
CA VAL A 88 -0.82 18.76 -1.70
C VAL A 88 -1.67 17.51 -1.91
N ALA A 89 -1.03 16.35 -2.09
CA ALA A 89 -1.72 15.10 -2.35
C ALA A 89 -2.61 14.67 -1.17
N ASP A 90 -2.09 14.67 0.06
CA ASP A 90 -2.86 14.20 1.23
C ASP A 90 -3.98 15.18 1.63
N ILE A 91 -3.73 16.49 1.60
CA ILE A 91 -4.77 17.50 1.84
C ILE A 91 -5.91 17.34 0.82
N ALA A 92 -5.58 17.21 -0.47
CA ALA A 92 -6.59 17.08 -1.51
C ALA A 92 -7.47 15.85 -1.28
N GLN A 93 -6.87 14.68 -1.02
CA GLN A 93 -7.65 13.45 -0.81
C GLN A 93 -8.43 13.46 0.52
N ILE A 94 -7.90 14.06 1.60
CA ILE A 94 -8.66 14.23 2.85
C ILE A 94 -9.95 15.00 2.59
N VAL A 95 -9.82 16.15 1.92
CA VAL A 95 -10.95 17.06 1.65
C VAL A 95 -11.90 16.48 0.60
N GLY A 96 -11.36 15.83 -0.43
CA GLY A 96 -12.11 15.30 -1.56
C GLY A 96 -12.89 14.02 -1.24
N PHE A 97 -12.27 13.09 -0.51
CA PHE A 97 -12.90 11.81 -0.15
C PHE A 97 -13.46 11.80 1.29
N GLY A 98 -13.29 12.88 2.06
CA GLY A 98 -13.80 12.95 3.42
C GLY A 98 -13.11 11.96 4.36
N TYR A 99 -11.80 11.84 4.25
CA TYR A 99 -11.01 11.00 5.16
C TYR A 99 -10.99 11.57 6.58
N PRO A 100 -10.51 10.78 7.57
CA PRO A 100 -10.23 11.31 8.90
C PRO A 100 -9.36 12.57 8.84
N THR A 101 -9.84 13.61 9.53
CA THR A 101 -9.30 14.96 9.61
C THR A 101 -8.59 15.16 10.95
N SER A 102 -7.57 14.34 11.20
CA SER A 102 -6.73 14.38 12.42
C SER A 102 -7.36 13.78 13.67
N VAL A 103 -8.42 12.98 13.58
CA VAL A 103 -8.99 12.26 14.74
C VAL A 103 -8.06 11.13 15.15
N ALA A 104 -7.60 11.08 16.42
CA ALA A 104 -6.68 10.05 16.88
C ALA A 104 -7.32 8.64 16.88
N ASP A 105 -8.53 8.49 17.41
CA ASP A 105 -9.23 7.20 17.50
C ASP A 105 -9.97 6.85 16.20
N THR A 106 -9.22 6.67 15.12
CA THR A 106 -9.75 6.09 13.86
C THR A 106 -9.99 4.59 14.01
N ALA A 107 -10.80 4.02 13.10
CA ALA A 107 -11.12 2.59 13.12
C ALA A 107 -9.87 1.70 13.06
N LEU A 108 -9.90 0.59 13.81
CA LEU A 108 -8.98 -0.52 13.65
C LEU A 108 -9.48 -1.43 12.51
N VAL A 109 -8.81 -1.36 11.38
CA VAL A 109 -9.16 -2.11 10.17
C VAL A 109 -8.47 -3.47 10.13
N ASP A 110 -9.15 -4.43 9.52
CA ASP A 110 -8.63 -5.78 9.36
C ASP A 110 -7.49 -5.82 8.34
N MET A 111 -6.45 -6.58 8.69
CA MET A 111 -5.24 -6.72 7.89
C MET A 111 -4.81 -8.19 7.76
N GLY A 112 -4.16 -8.47 6.62
CA GLY A 112 -3.66 -9.77 6.23
C GLY A 112 -4.65 -10.47 5.30
N TRP A 113 -4.12 -11.23 4.34
CA TRP A 113 -4.91 -12.05 3.41
C TRP A 113 -5.86 -13.07 4.08
N GLY A 114 -5.62 -13.47 5.32
CA GLY A 114 -6.53 -14.30 6.11
C GLY A 114 -7.83 -13.59 6.55
N SER A 115 -7.88 -12.26 6.46
CA SER A 115 -9.06 -11.46 6.84
C SER A 115 -10.14 -11.39 5.76
N VAL A 116 -9.86 -11.89 4.56
CA VAL A 116 -10.77 -11.88 3.42
C VAL A 116 -11.78 -13.02 3.55
N ASP A 117 -13.07 -12.69 3.44
CA ASP A 117 -14.12 -13.71 3.30
C ASP A 117 -14.08 -14.33 1.90
N ARG A 118 -13.44 -15.49 1.80
CA ARG A 118 -13.26 -16.25 0.54
C ARG A 118 -14.56 -16.79 -0.05
N SER A 119 -15.69 -16.70 0.65
CA SER A 119 -16.99 -17.09 0.10
C SER A 119 -17.56 -16.05 -0.88
N LYS A 120 -17.08 -14.81 -0.78
CA LYS A 120 -17.47 -13.65 -1.58
C LYS A 120 -16.48 -13.39 -2.72
N PRO A 121 -16.91 -12.73 -3.81
CA PRO A 121 -16.01 -12.17 -4.80
C PRO A 121 -15.05 -11.16 -4.17
N MET A 122 -13.80 -11.13 -4.63
CA MET A 122 -12.77 -10.24 -4.10
C MET A 122 -12.15 -9.36 -5.18
N ILE A 123 -12.20 -8.04 -4.97
CA ILE A 123 -11.51 -7.04 -5.78
C ILE A 123 -10.25 -6.60 -5.03
N LEU A 124 -9.10 -6.73 -5.68
CA LEU A 124 -7.81 -6.32 -5.15
C LEU A 124 -7.32 -5.05 -5.86
N VAL A 125 -7.15 -3.96 -5.11
CA VAL A 125 -6.54 -2.73 -5.61
C VAL A 125 -5.05 -2.68 -5.25
N VAL A 126 -4.19 -2.32 -6.20
CA VAL A 126 -2.73 -2.34 -6.01
C VAL A 126 -2.12 -1.03 -6.49
N GLY A 127 -1.47 -0.33 -5.56
CA GLY A 127 -0.63 0.85 -5.79
C GLY A 127 -0.96 2.03 -4.87
N HIS A 128 -1.30 3.23 -5.37
CA HIS A 128 -1.28 4.49 -4.61
C HIS A 128 -2.46 5.45 -4.82
N ASN A 129 -3.20 5.38 -5.92
CA ASN A 129 -4.12 6.44 -6.33
C ASN A 129 -5.55 6.12 -5.87
N PRO A 130 -6.10 6.79 -4.84
CA PRO A 130 -7.42 6.47 -4.29
C PRO A 130 -8.59 6.75 -5.22
N ALA A 131 -8.42 7.47 -6.34
CA ALA A 131 -9.51 7.65 -7.30
C ALA A 131 -9.92 6.30 -7.88
N THR A 132 -8.97 5.38 -8.03
CA THR A 132 -9.24 3.99 -8.43
C THR A 132 -10.03 3.26 -7.35
N SER A 133 -9.56 3.25 -6.11
CA SER A 133 -10.14 2.42 -5.05
C SER A 133 -11.41 2.99 -4.42
N CYS A 134 -11.47 4.30 -4.16
CA CYS A 134 -12.67 4.95 -3.61
C CYS A 134 -13.85 4.88 -4.58
N THR A 135 -13.61 4.97 -5.90
CA THR A 135 -14.68 4.83 -6.90
C THR A 135 -15.24 3.40 -6.95
N VAL A 136 -14.43 2.37 -6.68
CA VAL A 136 -14.92 0.99 -6.48
C VAL A 136 -15.86 0.94 -5.28
N ILE A 137 -15.48 1.55 -4.15
CA ILE A 137 -16.33 1.60 -2.96
C ILE A 137 -17.65 2.35 -3.23
N ASP A 138 -17.60 3.50 -3.92
CA ASP A 138 -18.79 4.26 -4.33
C ASP A 138 -19.72 3.40 -5.18
N TYR A 139 -19.20 2.77 -6.24
CA TYR A 139 -19.98 1.90 -7.13
C TYR A 139 -20.65 0.75 -6.36
N LEU A 140 -19.92 0.09 -5.46
CA LEU A 140 -20.47 -1.02 -4.67
C LEU A 140 -21.58 -0.56 -3.71
N ARG A 141 -21.48 0.65 -3.14
CA ARG A 141 -22.52 1.25 -2.29
C ARG A 141 -23.75 1.61 -3.11
N GLU A 142 -23.57 2.26 -4.26
CA GLU A 142 -24.65 2.71 -5.15
C GLU A 142 -25.45 1.55 -5.78
N ASN A 143 -24.86 0.35 -5.83
CA ASN A 143 -25.45 -0.84 -6.47
C ASN A 143 -25.80 -1.98 -5.50
N ASP A 144 -25.86 -1.72 -4.18
CA ASP A 144 -26.18 -2.73 -3.15
C ASP A 144 -25.27 -3.99 -3.20
N LEU A 145 -23.99 -3.79 -3.52
CA LEU A 145 -22.96 -4.82 -3.61
C LEU A 145 -21.93 -4.74 -2.48
N TYR A 146 -21.94 -3.67 -1.68
CA TYR A 146 -20.94 -3.40 -0.64
C TYR A 146 -20.84 -4.50 0.44
N ASP A 147 -21.94 -5.22 0.71
CA ASP A 147 -21.94 -6.39 1.61
C ASP A 147 -21.51 -7.70 0.95
N LYS A 148 -21.55 -7.75 -0.38
CA LYS A 148 -21.44 -8.96 -1.19
C LYS A 148 -20.05 -9.15 -1.79
N VAL A 149 -19.27 -8.07 -1.91
CA VAL A 149 -17.93 -8.08 -2.52
C VAL A 149 -16.91 -7.60 -1.49
N GLU A 150 -15.82 -8.35 -1.34
CA GLU A 150 -14.67 -7.94 -0.55
C GLU A 150 -13.77 -7.00 -1.37
N VAL A 151 -13.31 -5.92 -0.76
CA VAL A 151 -12.31 -5.02 -1.35
C VAL A 151 -11.07 -5.02 -0.47
N GLY A 152 -9.94 -5.42 -1.04
CA GLY A 152 -8.65 -5.45 -0.37
C GLY A 152 -7.61 -4.62 -1.12
N GLY A 153 -6.64 -4.05 -0.41
CA GLY A 153 -5.56 -3.28 -1.02
C GLY A 153 -4.16 -3.79 -0.71
N ILE A 154 -3.21 -3.49 -1.60
CA ILE A 154 -1.76 -3.64 -1.40
C ILE A 154 -1.09 -2.28 -1.64
N CYS A 155 -0.05 -1.97 -0.86
CA CYS A 155 0.65 -0.66 -0.87
C CYS A 155 -0.25 0.50 -0.41
N CYS A 156 0.15 1.74 -0.69
CA CYS A 156 -0.44 2.93 -0.10
C CYS A 156 -1.95 3.10 -0.40
N THR A 157 -2.46 2.62 -1.55
CA THR A 157 -3.90 2.57 -1.86
C THR A 157 -4.71 1.73 -0.87
N ALA A 158 -4.10 0.71 -0.23
CA ALA A 158 -4.76 -0.06 0.82
C ALA A 158 -5.11 0.83 2.02
N LEU A 159 -4.15 1.65 2.46
CA LEU A 159 -4.34 2.57 3.57
C LEU A 159 -5.38 3.63 3.21
N GLU A 160 -5.32 4.18 1.99
CA GLU A 160 -6.31 5.16 1.53
C GLU A 160 -7.72 4.58 1.45
N THR A 161 -7.88 3.38 0.89
CA THR A 161 -9.19 2.70 0.83
C THR A 161 -9.75 2.50 2.23
N THR A 162 -8.90 2.16 3.20
CA THR A 162 -9.33 1.97 4.60
C THR A 162 -9.59 3.26 5.38
N ARG A 163 -9.12 4.41 4.88
CA ARG A 163 -9.56 5.74 5.37
C ARG A 163 -10.96 6.07 4.88
N TYR A 164 -11.37 5.52 3.73
CA TYR A 164 -12.70 5.70 3.13
C TYR A 164 -13.74 4.66 3.56
N SER A 165 -13.27 3.47 3.93
CA SER A 165 -14.09 2.30 4.23
C SER A 165 -13.39 1.42 5.28
N ASP A 166 -13.92 1.42 6.50
CA ASP A 166 -13.47 0.53 7.58
C ASP A 166 -13.73 -0.96 7.32
N ARG A 167 -14.54 -1.27 6.30
CA ARG A 167 -14.82 -2.64 5.85
C ARG A 167 -13.77 -3.17 4.89
N ALA A 168 -13.12 -2.29 4.13
CA ALA A 168 -12.03 -2.67 3.24
C ALA A 168 -10.88 -3.30 4.05
N LYS A 169 -10.09 -4.14 3.39
CA LYS A 169 -9.00 -4.91 4.02
C LYS A 169 -7.64 -4.43 3.57
N ILE A 170 -6.69 -4.37 4.48
CA ILE A 170 -5.27 -4.24 4.11
C ILE A 170 -4.74 -5.65 3.84
N ILE A 171 -4.48 -5.99 2.59
CA ILE A 171 -3.91 -7.31 2.27
C ILE A 171 -2.45 -7.38 2.71
N GLY A 172 -1.69 -6.31 2.47
CA GLY A 172 -0.36 -6.14 3.04
C GLY A 172 0.59 -5.25 2.22
N PRO A 173 1.88 -5.29 2.54
CA PRO A 173 2.88 -4.39 1.99
C PRO A 173 3.42 -4.86 0.62
N LEU A 174 4.20 -3.99 -0.04
CA LEU A 174 4.83 -4.24 -1.35
C LEU A 174 5.59 -5.58 -1.41
N SER A 175 6.37 -5.89 -0.37
CA SER A 175 7.21 -7.09 -0.30
C SER A 175 6.44 -8.41 -0.34
N ARG A 176 5.11 -8.39 -0.23
CA ARG A 176 4.28 -9.59 -0.37
C ARG A 176 3.34 -9.52 -1.58
N GLN A 177 3.47 -8.50 -2.44
CA GLN A 177 2.57 -8.27 -3.57
C GLN A 177 2.47 -9.49 -4.51
N LEU A 178 3.60 -9.99 -5.02
CA LEU A 178 3.60 -11.16 -5.92
C LEU A 178 3.06 -12.41 -5.23
N PHE A 179 3.40 -12.60 -3.95
CA PHE A 179 2.88 -13.71 -3.17
C PHE A 179 1.35 -13.66 -3.12
N PHE A 180 0.76 -12.53 -2.72
CA PHE A 180 -0.69 -12.37 -2.65
C PHE A 180 -1.38 -12.58 -4.00
N ILE A 181 -0.85 -12.05 -5.09
CA ILE A 181 -1.40 -12.27 -6.43
C ILE A 181 -1.43 -13.77 -6.76
N ARG A 182 -0.31 -14.46 -6.54
CA ARG A 182 -0.17 -15.89 -6.85
C ARG A 182 -0.99 -16.81 -5.97
N THR A 183 -1.45 -16.34 -4.81
CA THR A 183 -2.39 -17.10 -4.00
C THR A 183 -3.75 -17.30 -4.68
N GLY A 184 -4.03 -16.50 -5.71
CA GLY A 184 -5.32 -16.51 -6.41
C GLY A 184 -6.49 -16.05 -5.54
N ILE A 185 -6.21 -15.27 -4.48
CA ILE A 185 -7.23 -14.74 -3.57
C ILE A 185 -8.14 -13.71 -4.23
N ALA A 186 -7.65 -13.01 -5.26
CA ALA A 186 -8.38 -11.94 -5.92
C ALA A 186 -9.08 -12.45 -7.17
N ASP A 187 -10.36 -12.10 -7.32
CA ASP A 187 -11.13 -12.31 -8.54
C ASP A 187 -10.68 -11.34 -9.63
N VAL A 188 -10.70 -10.06 -9.29
CA VAL A 188 -10.26 -8.97 -10.16
C VAL A 188 -9.15 -8.18 -9.48
N ILE A 189 -8.11 -7.86 -10.23
CA ILE A 189 -7.01 -7.00 -9.80
C ILE A 189 -7.14 -5.67 -10.54
N LEU A 190 -7.10 -4.56 -9.79
CA LEU A 190 -7.04 -3.21 -10.32
C LEU A 190 -5.67 -2.64 -9.97
N THR A 191 -4.89 -2.27 -10.97
CA THR A 191 -3.62 -1.58 -10.77
C THR A 191 -3.78 -0.11 -11.11
N ASP A 192 -3.23 0.75 -10.25
CA ASP A 192 -3.14 2.18 -10.51
C ASP A 192 -1.70 2.57 -10.93
N GLU A 193 -0.90 3.17 -10.06
CA GLU A 193 0.46 3.63 -10.27
C GLU A 193 1.35 3.39 -9.04
N GLN A 194 2.66 3.36 -9.29
CA GLN A 194 3.74 3.31 -8.29
C GLN A 194 3.75 2.03 -7.41
N CYS A 195 4.95 1.45 -7.23
CA CYS A 195 5.15 0.17 -6.53
C CYS A 195 4.22 -0.97 -6.99
N ILE A 196 3.82 -0.95 -8.25
CA ILE A 196 3.09 -2.03 -8.92
C ILE A 196 4.09 -2.85 -9.71
N ARG A 197 3.96 -4.18 -9.67
CA ARG A 197 4.78 -5.05 -10.50
C ARG A 197 4.45 -4.85 -11.98
N THR A 198 5.49 -4.89 -12.81
CA THR A 198 5.38 -4.71 -14.26
C THR A 198 4.91 -5.97 -14.99
N ASP A 199 4.99 -7.14 -14.35
CA ASP A 199 4.51 -8.42 -14.86
C ASP A 199 3.09 -8.78 -14.38
N MET A 200 2.32 -7.79 -13.90
CA MET A 200 0.97 -7.99 -13.34
C MET A 200 0.02 -8.76 -14.28
N PRO A 201 -0.10 -8.45 -15.59
CA PRO A 201 -1.01 -9.20 -16.48
C PRO A 201 -0.65 -10.69 -16.60
N ILE A 202 0.65 -11.00 -16.55
CA ILE A 202 1.16 -12.37 -16.63
C ILE A 202 0.78 -13.12 -15.36
N GLU A 203 1.01 -12.52 -14.19
CA GLU A 203 0.76 -13.14 -12.90
C GLU A 203 -0.75 -13.22 -12.56
N ALA A 204 -1.54 -12.23 -13.00
CA ALA A 204 -3.01 -12.29 -12.99
C ALA A 204 -3.51 -13.48 -13.81
N SER A 205 -3.03 -13.63 -15.06
CA SER A 205 -3.40 -14.76 -15.91
C SER A 205 -3.05 -16.12 -15.28
N LYS A 206 -1.86 -16.25 -14.69
CA LYS A 206 -1.40 -17.49 -14.02
C LYS A 206 -2.24 -17.84 -12.78
N SER A 207 -2.75 -16.83 -12.08
CA SER A 207 -3.62 -17.02 -10.91
C SER A 207 -5.11 -17.15 -11.28
N GLY A 208 -5.44 -16.94 -12.56
CA GLY A 208 -6.81 -16.94 -13.09
C GLY A 208 -7.55 -15.62 -12.87
N SER A 209 -6.87 -14.58 -12.38
CA SER A 209 -7.45 -13.26 -12.12
C SER A 209 -7.62 -12.45 -13.38
N ALA A 210 -8.72 -11.71 -13.44
CA ALA A 210 -8.87 -10.65 -14.41
C ALA A 210 -8.11 -9.41 -13.94
N LEU A 211 -7.56 -8.63 -14.87
CA LEU A 211 -6.79 -7.42 -14.57
C LEU A 211 -7.37 -6.22 -15.32
N ILE A 212 -7.47 -5.10 -14.60
CA ILE A 212 -7.78 -3.77 -15.15
C ILE A 212 -6.65 -2.81 -14.78
N ALA A 213 -5.98 -2.26 -15.79
CA ALA A 213 -5.05 -1.15 -15.62
C ALA A 213 -5.82 0.18 -15.64
N CYS A 214 -5.76 0.95 -14.55
CA CYS A 214 -6.66 2.08 -14.34
C CYS A 214 -6.05 3.44 -14.69
N LEU A 215 -4.76 3.50 -15.02
CA LEU A 215 -4.03 4.75 -15.27
C LEU A 215 -3.10 4.62 -16.48
N ASP A 216 -2.95 5.73 -17.20
CA ASP A 216 -2.09 5.87 -18.38
C ASP A 216 -0.60 5.64 -18.07
N LYS A 217 -0.17 5.92 -16.83
CA LYS A 217 1.20 5.67 -16.37
C LYS A 217 1.60 4.19 -16.40
N ALA A 218 0.65 3.26 -16.35
CA ALA A 218 0.94 1.83 -16.29
C ALA A 218 -0.15 0.98 -16.97
N MET A 219 -0.16 0.96 -18.30
CA MET A 219 -1.16 0.21 -19.10
C MET A 219 -0.72 -1.21 -19.51
N TYR A 220 0.55 -1.56 -19.28
CA TYR A 220 1.15 -2.87 -19.63
C TYR A 220 1.02 -3.30 -21.12
N GLY A 221 0.73 -2.38 -22.02
CA GLY A 221 0.43 -2.69 -23.43
C GLY A 221 -0.93 -3.38 -23.63
N LEU A 222 -1.83 -3.28 -22.65
CA LEU A 222 -3.22 -3.73 -22.77
C LEU A 222 -3.99 -2.80 -23.72
N GLU A 223 -5.03 -3.34 -24.33
CA GLU A 223 -5.98 -2.54 -25.11
C GLU A 223 -6.69 -1.55 -24.19
N ASP A 224 -6.73 -0.28 -24.62
CA ASP A 224 -7.52 0.76 -23.96
C ASP A 224 -8.99 0.61 -24.36
N ALA A 225 -9.80 0.16 -23.40
CA ALA A 225 -11.23 -0.05 -23.57
C ALA A 225 -12.06 1.06 -22.91
N THR A 226 -11.46 2.23 -22.63
CA THR A 226 -12.16 3.36 -21.99
C THR A 226 -13.41 3.79 -22.77
N GLU A 227 -13.39 3.73 -24.10
CA GLU A 227 -14.52 4.07 -24.96
C GLU A 227 -15.43 2.88 -25.34
N MET A 228 -15.06 1.66 -24.93
CA MET A 228 -15.85 0.45 -25.19
C MET A 228 -17.06 0.38 -24.26
N ASP A 229 -18.14 -0.29 -24.71
CA ASP A 229 -19.29 -0.58 -23.87
C ASP A 229 -18.91 -1.50 -22.70
N ALA A 230 -19.39 -1.20 -21.49
CA ALA A 230 -18.99 -1.93 -20.29
C ALA A 230 -19.38 -3.41 -20.34
N ASP A 231 -20.54 -3.75 -20.92
CA ASP A 231 -20.99 -5.14 -20.98
C ASP A 231 -20.17 -5.95 -22.01
N ASP A 232 -19.71 -5.32 -23.10
CA ASP A 232 -18.78 -5.93 -24.05
C ASP A 232 -17.40 -6.19 -23.44
N ILE A 233 -16.89 -5.24 -22.63
CA ILE A 233 -15.65 -5.44 -21.87
C ILE A 233 -15.81 -6.62 -20.92
N VAL A 234 -16.87 -6.62 -20.10
CA VAL A 234 -17.16 -7.70 -19.14
C VAL A 234 -17.24 -9.04 -19.86
N ARG A 235 -17.89 -9.11 -21.02
CA ARG A 235 -18.00 -10.34 -21.82
C ARG A 235 -16.62 -10.84 -22.25
N GLN A 236 -15.78 -9.99 -22.84
CA GLN A 236 -14.42 -10.38 -23.28
C GLN A 236 -13.52 -10.76 -22.09
N MET A 237 -13.64 -10.08 -20.95
CA MET A 237 -12.87 -10.43 -19.75
C MET A 237 -13.27 -11.80 -19.17
N VAL A 238 -14.55 -12.14 -19.22
CA VAL A 238 -15.07 -13.41 -18.68
C VAL A 238 -14.88 -14.58 -19.65
N GLU A 239 -15.23 -14.39 -20.93
CA GLU A 239 -15.22 -15.45 -21.95
C GLU A 239 -13.81 -15.67 -22.53
N ASP A 240 -13.17 -14.59 -22.97
CA ASP A 240 -11.88 -14.64 -23.67
C ASP A 240 -10.68 -14.51 -22.70
N LYS A 241 -10.95 -14.27 -21.41
CA LYS A 241 -9.95 -14.05 -20.36
C LYS A 241 -8.99 -12.91 -20.67
N LYS A 242 -9.50 -11.89 -21.38
CA LYS A 242 -8.74 -10.71 -21.78
C LYS A 242 -8.60 -9.74 -20.61
N HIS A 243 -7.49 -9.00 -20.58
CA HIS A 243 -7.24 -7.90 -19.65
C HIS A 243 -7.30 -6.58 -20.42
N PHE A 244 -7.69 -5.50 -19.74
CA PHE A 244 -7.86 -4.18 -20.39
C PHE A 244 -7.22 -3.06 -19.58
N ALA A 245 -6.89 -1.97 -20.27
CA ALA A 245 -6.76 -0.66 -19.65
C ALA A 245 -8.13 0.05 -19.70
N ILE A 246 -8.55 0.66 -18.59
CA ILE A 246 -9.79 1.44 -18.50
C ILE A 246 -9.47 2.68 -17.66
N LEU A 247 -9.37 3.83 -18.30
CA LEU A 247 -8.86 5.07 -17.70
C LEU A 247 -9.96 5.91 -17.04
N ASP A 248 -11.24 5.62 -17.32
CA ASP A 248 -12.36 6.19 -16.57
C ASP A 248 -12.60 5.40 -15.27
N PRO A 249 -12.44 6.01 -14.08
CA PRO A 249 -12.54 5.28 -12.81
C PRO A 249 -13.92 4.69 -12.54
N LYS A 250 -15.00 5.32 -13.02
CA LYS A 250 -16.38 4.84 -12.82
C LYS A 250 -16.64 3.59 -13.64
N LYS A 251 -16.26 3.59 -14.92
CA LYS A 251 -16.33 2.42 -15.80
C LYS A 251 -15.42 1.30 -15.31
N ALA A 252 -14.20 1.61 -14.86
CA ALA A 252 -13.30 0.62 -14.27
C ALA A 252 -13.93 -0.06 -13.04
N ALA A 253 -14.56 0.71 -12.14
CA ALA A 253 -15.27 0.19 -10.99
C ALA A 253 -16.48 -0.67 -11.36
N GLU A 254 -17.30 -0.23 -12.33
CA GLU A 254 -18.42 -0.99 -12.86
C GLU A 254 -17.98 -2.34 -13.43
N VAL A 255 -17.00 -2.32 -14.33
CA VAL A 255 -16.48 -3.52 -14.97
C VAL A 255 -15.86 -4.44 -13.93
N ALA A 256 -15.09 -3.92 -12.99
CA ALA A 256 -14.48 -4.70 -11.91
C ALA A 256 -15.54 -5.47 -11.09
N ALA A 257 -16.59 -4.77 -10.65
CA ALA A 257 -17.66 -5.38 -9.87
C ALA A 257 -18.43 -6.44 -10.68
N LYS A 258 -18.81 -6.12 -11.92
CA LYS A 258 -19.53 -7.05 -12.81
C LYS A 258 -18.68 -8.30 -13.13
N VAL A 259 -17.39 -8.13 -13.43
CA VAL A 259 -16.48 -9.24 -13.71
C VAL A 259 -16.29 -10.10 -12.45
N ALA A 260 -16.00 -9.49 -11.29
CA ALA A 260 -15.80 -10.22 -10.04
C ALA A 260 -16.99 -11.13 -9.70
N MET A 261 -18.21 -10.59 -9.81
CA MET A 261 -19.44 -11.37 -9.57
C MET A 261 -19.62 -12.56 -10.52
N LYS A 262 -19.13 -12.46 -11.77
CA LYS A 262 -19.25 -13.53 -12.77
C LYS A 262 -18.16 -14.61 -12.64
N ILE A 263 -16.93 -14.22 -12.32
CA ILE A 263 -15.80 -15.16 -12.30
C ILE A 263 -15.61 -15.86 -10.95
N ALA A 264 -15.97 -15.21 -9.83
CA ALA A 264 -15.75 -15.77 -8.49
C ALA A 264 -16.38 -17.15 -8.28
N PRO A 265 -17.61 -17.44 -8.74
CA PRO A 265 -18.21 -18.77 -8.60
C PRO A 265 -17.43 -19.87 -9.34
N GLN A 266 -16.77 -19.52 -10.45
CA GLN A 266 -16.01 -20.46 -11.28
C GLN A 266 -14.59 -20.66 -10.77
N ARG A 267 -14.06 -19.67 -10.04
CA ARG A 267 -12.65 -19.60 -9.70
C ARG A 267 -12.27 -20.16 -8.36
N ARG A 268 -13.20 -20.38 -7.42
CA ARG A 268 -12.94 -20.76 -6.01
C ARG A 268 -11.74 -21.70 -5.87
N ASN A 269 -10.55 -21.09 -5.77
CA ASN A 269 -9.30 -21.80 -5.96
C ASN A 269 -9.02 -22.55 -4.68
N GLU A 270 -8.82 -23.86 -4.79
CA GLU A 270 -8.26 -24.62 -3.69
C GLU A 270 -6.80 -24.21 -3.50
N TRP A 271 -6.48 -23.83 -2.27
CA TRP A 271 -5.10 -23.58 -1.90
C TRP A 271 -4.39 -24.91 -1.73
N LEU A 272 -3.08 -24.90 -1.97
CA LEU A 272 -2.26 -26.10 -1.89
C LEU A 272 -2.40 -26.76 -0.51
N THR A 273 -2.53 -28.09 -0.50
CA THR A 273 -2.47 -28.90 0.72
C THR A 273 -1.01 -29.09 1.18
N GLU A 274 -0.82 -29.51 2.43
CA GLU A 274 0.52 -29.84 2.93
C GLU A 274 1.13 -31.01 2.14
N GLU A 275 0.33 -32.03 1.82
CA GLU A 275 0.77 -33.18 1.04
C GLU A 275 1.23 -32.80 -0.37
N GLU A 276 0.48 -31.95 -1.07
CA GLU A 276 0.88 -31.47 -2.39
C GLU A 276 2.14 -30.59 -2.32
N ALA A 277 2.28 -29.78 -1.27
CA ALA A 277 3.49 -28.99 -1.04
C ALA A 277 4.72 -29.87 -0.83
N ILE A 278 4.59 -30.95 -0.04
CA ILE A 278 5.66 -31.95 0.17
C ILE A 278 6.07 -32.56 -1.17
N GLU A 279 5.11 -33.00 -2.00
CA GLU A 279 5.42 -33.59 -3.30
C GLU A 279 6.10 -32.60 -4.26
N LEU A 280 5.67 -31.33 -4.27
CA LEU A 280 6.31 -30.30 -5.08
C LEU A 280 7.73 -29.99 -4.59
N ALA A 281 7.95 -30.00 -3.28
CA ALA A 281 9.26 -29.74 -2.66
C ALA A 281 10.29 -30.82 -2.98
N LYS A 282 9.88 -32.09 -3.18
CA LYS A 282 10.77 -33.20 -3.58
C LYS A 282 11.49 -33.00 -4.91
N LYS A 283 11.05 -32.05 -5.75
CA LYS A 283 11.75 -31.65 -6.97
C LYS A 283 13.03 -30.84 -6.70
N CYS A 284 13.23 -30.36 -5.47
CA CYS A 284 14.45 -29.66 -5.08
C CYS A 284 15.65 -30.61 -5.09
N THR A 285 16.74 -30.19 -5.72
CA THR A 285 18.00 -30.95 -5.77
C THR A 285 19.11 -30.30 -4.96
N HIS A 286 18.78 -29.34 -4.07
CA HIS A 286 19.75 -28.61 -3.25
C HIS A 286 20.90 -27.96 -4.05
N CYS A 287 20.60 -27.44 -5.25
CA CYS A 287 21.62 -26.81 -6.10
C CYS A 287 22.07 -25.41 -5.64
N GLY A 288 21.37 -24.79 -4.68
CA GLY A 288 21.68 -23.47 -4.12
C GLY A 288 21.40 -22.27 -5.05
N MET A 289 20.88 -22.49 -6.26
CA MET A 289 20.62 -21.38 -7.21
C MET A 289 19.64 -20.33 -6.65
N CYS A 290 18.60 -20.79 -5.96
CA CYS A 290 17.59 -19.92 -5.35
C CYS A 290 18.16 -18.97 -4.29
N GLU A 291 19.24 -19.37 -3.60
CA GLU A 291 19.91 -18.57 -2.57
C GLU A 291 20.85 -17.54 -3.20
N ARG A 292 21.61 -17.95 -4.21
CA ARG A 292 22.53 -17.07 -4.95
C ARG A 292 21.83 -15.86 -5.59
N VAL A 293 20.57 -16.05 -5.97
CA VAL A 293 19.76 -15.00 -6.61
C VAL A 293 18.80 -14.32 -5.64
N CYS A 294 18.77 -14.75 -4.37
CA CYS A 294 17.92 -14.15 -3.35
C CYS A 294 18.52 -12.81 -2.90
N PRO A 295 17.77 -11.69 -3.00
CA PRO A 295 18.27 -10.40 -2.53
C PRO A 295 18.62 -10.38 -1.03
N ASN A 296 17.92 -11.20 -0.22
CA ASN A 296 18.15 -11.32 1.22
C ASN A 296 19.09 -12.50 1.59
N LEU A 297 19.62 -13.24 0.60
CA LEU A 297 20.67 -14.26 0.77
C LEU A 297 20.42 -15.33 1.85
N PHE A 298 19.16 -15.64 2.17
CA PHE A 298 18.83 -16.69 3.14
C PHE A 298 18.79 -18.09 2.50
N ALA A 299 18.99 -19.12 3.33
CA ALA A 299 19.14 -20.52 2.93
C ALA A 299 17.81 -21.20 2.51
N LEU A 300 17.18 -20.69 1.44
CA LEU A 300 15.89 -21.16 0.96
C LEU A 300 15.91 -22.64 0.51
N ASN A 301 17.06 -23.14 0.05
CA ASN A 301 17.17 -24.51 -0.42
C ASN A 301 16.96 -25.49 0.76
N ASP A 302 17.45 -25.14 1.95
CA ASP A 302 17.27 -25.91 3.18
C ASP A 302 15.80 -25.91 3.62
N GLY A 303 15.15 -24.75 3.57
CA GLY A 303 13.72 -24.62 3.89
C GLY A 303 12.85 -25.50 3.00
N ILE A 304 13.08 -25.49 1.68
CA ILE A 304 12.35 -26.38 0.75
C ILE A 304 12.71 -27.86 1.00
N GLY A 305 13.97 -28.17 1.33
CA GLY A 305 14.38 -29.53 1.65
C GLY A 305 13.71 -30.09 2.90
N GLU A 306 13.51 -29.27 3.93
CA GLU A 306 12.75 -29.64 5.13
C GLU A 306 11.27 -29.86 4.82
N VAL A 307 10.68 -29.02 3.96
CA VAL A 307 9.30 -29.25 3.48
C VAL A 307 9.18 -30.59 2.77
N ALA A 308 10.17 -31.01 1.96
CA ALA A 308 10.14 -32.33 1.30
C ALA A 308 10.12 -33.51 2.29
N LYS A 309 10.51 -33.28 3.55
CA LYS A 309 10.47 -34.25 4.67
C LYS A 309 9.23 -34.08 5.56
N GLY A 310 8.33 -33.15 5.24
CA GLY A 310 7.13 -32.84 6.02
C GLY A 310 7.34 -31.84 7.16
N ASN A 311 8.47 -31.12 7.20
CA ASN A 311 8.75 -30.11 8.22
C ASN A 311 8.65 -28.70 7.64
N PHE A 312 7.68 -27.92 8.09
CA PHE A 312 7.41 -26.57 7.57
C PHE A 312 7.99 -25.44 8.43
N GLU A 313 8.57 -25.71 9.59
CA GLU A 313 8.96 -24.66 10.54
C GLU A 313 10.00 -23.69 9.97
N LEU A 314 11.06 -24.22 9.33
CA LEU A 314 12.10 -23.38 8.74
C LEU A 314 11.56 -22.48 7.62
N ILE A 315 10.68 -22.99 6.75
CA ILE A 315 10.14 -22.20 5.65
C ILE A 315 9.16 -21.12 6.15
N LYS A 316 8.46 -21.34 7.28
CA LYS A 316 7.63 -20.33 7.94
C LYS A 316 8.46 -19.15 8.41
N GLU A 317 9.59 -19.41 9.07
CA GLU A 317 10.52 -18.37 9.50
C GLU A 317 11.11 -17.61 8.30
N GLN A 318 11.55 -18.35 7.28
CA GLN A 318 12.11 -17.77 6.07
C GLN A 318 11.09 -16.94 5.26
N PHE A 319 9.80 -17.22 5.37
CA PHE A 319 8.76 -16.41 4.75
C PHE A 319 8.76 -14.97 5.28
N ASN A 320 9.11 -14.75 6.55
CA ASN A 320 9.24 -13.40 7.12
C ASN A 320 10.45 -12.63 6.59
N LEU A 321 11.48 -13.35 6.12
CA LEU A 321 12.66 -12.80 5.45
C LEU A 321 12.43 -12.60 3.95
N CYS A 322 11.34 -13.13 3.39
CA CYS A 322 11.08 -13.11 1.96
C CYS A 322 10.48 -11.79 1.52
N ILE A 323 11.12 -11.11 0.56
CA ILE A 323 10.59 -9.89 -0.06
C ILE A 323 9.72 -10.14 -1.30
N GLY A 324 9.31 -11.39 -1.53
CA GLY A 324 8.32 -11.70 -2.55
C GLY A 324 8.74 -11.40 -3.99
N CYS A 325 10.04 -11.32 -4.30
CA CYS A 325 10.51 -10.88 -5.62
C CYS A 325 10.28 -11.91 -6.74
N GLY A 326 10.23 -13.21 -6.40
CA GLY A 326 10.02 -14.33 -7.33
C GLY A 326 11.28 -14.80 -8.07
N LYS A 327 12.45 -14.19 -7.81
CA LYS A 327 13.68 -14.47 -8.57
C LYS A 327 14.18 -15.90 -8.36
N CYS A 328 14.01 -16.44 -7.16
CA CYS A 328 14.34 -17.83 -6.84
C CYS A 328 13.58 -18.86 -7.69
N GLU A 329 12.32 -18.61 -8.04
CA GLU A 329 11.56 -19.51 -8.93
C GLU A 329 11.97 -19.36 -10.38
N GLN A 330 12.23 -18.13 -10.85
CA GLN A 330 12.64 -17.86 -12.23
C GLN A 330 13.93 -18.60 -12.60
N GLU A 331 14.86 -18.67 -11.65
CA GLU A 331 16.19 -19.25 -11.87
C GLU A 331 16.29 -20.71 -11.39
N CYS A 332 15.18 -21.31 -10.90
CA CYS A 332 15.19 -22.68 -10.43
C CYS A 332 15.27 -23.66 -11.63
N PRO A 333 16.35 -24.46 -11.78
CA PRO A 333 16.49 -25.37 -12.92
C PRO A 333 15.43 -26.48 -12.91
N ASN A 334 14.92 -26.83 -11.73
CA ASN A 334 13.88 -27.86 -11.56
C ASN A 334 12.46 -27.30 -11.51
N LYS A 335 12.29 -25.97 -11.68
CA LYS A 335 10.99 -25.29 -11.67
C LYS A 335 10.15 -25.60 -10.42
N VAL A 336 10.78 -25.60 -9.25
CA VAL A 336 10.09 -25.76 -7.97
C VAL A 336 9.20 -24.53 -7.75
N PRO A 337 7.89 -24.69 -7.50
CA PRO A 337 6.96 -23.57 -7.29
C PRO A 337 7.03 -23.08 -5.83
N ILE A 338 8.15 -22.46 -5.46
CA ILE A 338 8.48 -21.97 -4.12
C ILE A 338 7.34 -21.15 -3.49
N PHE A 339 6.70 -20.23 -4.21
CA PHE A 339 5.66 -19.35 -3.67
C PHE A 339 4.36 -20.11 -3.40
N LYS A 340 4.06 -21.13 -4.21
CA LYS A 340 2.94 -22.04 -3.91
C LYS A 340 3.22 -22.88 -2.67
N ILE A 341 4.46 -23.35 -2.49
CA ILE A 341 4.86 -24.05 -1.27
C ILE A 341 4.78 -23.10 -0.05
N MET A 342 5.28 -21.87 -0.19
CA MET A 342 5.19 -20.83 0.84
C MET A 342 3.74 -20.47 1.17
N GLN A 343 2.76 -20.67 0.29
CA GLN A 343 1.34 -20.45 0.60
C GLN A 343 0.86 -21.30 1.78
N VAL A 344 1.40 -22.51 1.92
CA VAL A 344 1.08 -23.42 3.02
C VAL A 344 1.74 -22.96 4.32
N ALA A 345 2.97 -22.44 4.23
CA ALA A 345 3.74 -21.95 5.37
C ALA A 345 3.33 -20.53 5.82
N ALA A 346 2.86 -19.69 4.90
CA ALA A 346 2.57 -18.30 5.18
C ALA A 346 1.47 -18.17 6.24
N SER A 347 1.71 -17.30 7.22
CA SER A 347 0.73 -17.05 8.29
C SER A 347 -0.60 -16.60 7.69
N LYS A 348 -1.68 -17.30 8.07
CA LYS A 348 -3.07 -16.94 7.78
C LYS A 348 -3.70 -16.14 8.93
N GLU A 349 -2.87 -15.70 9.86
CA GLU A 349 -3.32 -14.85 10.95
C GLU A 349 -3.91 -13.55 10.43
N THR A 350 -4.89 -13.04 11.18
CA THR A 350 -5.48 -11.72 10.97
C THR A 350 -4.89 -10.73 11.96
N TRP A 351 -4.62 -9.53 11.48
CA TRP A 351 -4.09 -8.45 12.28
C TRP A 351 -4.99 -7.23 12.22
N LYS A 352 -4.73 -6.27 13.12
CA LYS A 352 -5.37 -4.96 13.12
C LYS A 352 -4.36 -3.87 12.82
N CYS A 353 -4.72 -2.98 11.90
CA CYS A 353 -4.00 -1.75 11.63
C CYS A 353 -4.95 -0.58 11.88
N ARG A 354 -4.49 0.49 12.52
CA ARG A 354 -5.32 1.69 12.69
C ARG A 354 -5.39 2.43 11.36
N ALA A 355 -6.57 2.88 10.94
CA ALA A 355 -6.71 3.66 9.71
C ALA A 355 -5.95 4.98 9.81
N GLY A 356 -5.40 5.45 8.68
CA GLY A 356 -4.62 6.69 8.63
C GLY A 356 -5.41 7.90 9.14
N ARG A 357 -4.91 8.56 10.17
CA ARG A 357 -5.62 9.68 10.82
C ARG A 357 -5.51 11.02 10.10
N GLY A 358 -4.56 11.16 9.17
CA GLY A 358 -4.21 12.45 8.58
C GLY A 358 -3.30 13.29 9.49
N PRO A 359 -3.42 14.62 9.49
CA PRO A 359 -2.51 15.51 10.21
C PRO A 359 -2.53 15.33 11.74
N VAL A 360 -1.55 15.97 12.39
CA VAL A 360 -1.51 16.15 13.85
C VAL A 360 -2.24 17.45 14.20
N MET A 361 -3.09 17.44 15.24
CA MET A 361 -3.83 18.64 15.63
C MET A 361 -2.92 19.68 16.30
N ASP A 362 -3.23 20.97 16.16
CA ASP A 362 -2.49 22.05 16.84
C ASP A 362 -2.59 21.92 18.37
N THR A 363 -3.67 21.32 18.89
CA THR A 363 -3.80 20.98 20.31
C THR A 363 -2.78 19.94 20.74
N GLU A 364 -2.55 18.89 19.94
CA GLU A 364 -1.53 17.89 20.25
C GLU A 364 -0.14 18.50 20.17
N ILE A 365 0.15 19.30 19.13
CA ILE A 365 1.42 20.04 19.02
C ILE A 365 1.66 20.93 20.25
N ARG A 366 0.64 21.66 20.72
CA ARG A 366 0.76 22.48 21.94
C ARG A 366 0.99 21.65 23.20
N ASN A 367 0.41 20.46 23.28
CA ASN A 367 0.57 19.57 24.43
C ASN A 367 2.00 19.01 24.50
N VAL A 368 2.59 18.64 23.36
CA VAL A 368 3.90 17.96 23.34
C VAL A 368 5.08 18.86 23.04
N GLY A 369 4.86 20.07 22.50
CA GLY A 369 5.94 20.95 22.04
C GLY A 369 6.95 21.30 23.14
N ALA A 370 6.49 21.73 24.32
CA ALA A 370 7.38 21.99 25.45
C ALA A 370 8.00 20.69 26.00
N PRO A 371 7.23 19.60 26.25
CA PRO A 371 7.80 18.33 26.68
C PRO A 371 8.90 17.75 25.79
N ILE A 372 8.77 17.83 24.46
CA ILE A 372 9.78 17.40 23.48
C ILE A 372 11.01 18.30 23.58
N THR A 373 10.82 19.62 23.57
CA THR A 373 11.93 20.60 23.64
C THR A 373 12.76 20.46 24.91
N LEU A 374 12.11 20.13 26.02
CA LEU A 374 12.76 19.90 27.32
C LEU A 374 13.31 18.47 27.49
N GLY A 375 13.05 17.57 26.53
CA GLY A 375 13.51 16.18 26.57
C GLY A 375 12.75 15.28 27.55
N THR A 376 11.62 15.73 28.10
CA THR A 376 10.75 14.90 28.95
C THR A 376 9.93 13.89 28.16
N ILE A 377 9.56 14.26 26.92
CA ILE A 377 9.29 13.30 25.85
C ILE A 377 10.61 13.13 25.10
N PRO A 378 11.18 11.91 25.03
CA PRO A 378 12.52 11.70 24.48
C PRO A 378 12.69 12.10 23.01
N GLY A 379 11.59 12.14 22.26
CA GLY A 379 11.56 12.55 20.86
C GLY A 379 10.43 11.89 20.08
N ILE A 380 10.38 12.19 18.79
CA ILE A 380 9.50 11.57 17.81
C ILE A 380 10.33 10.56 17.01
N VAL A 381 9.81 9.35 16.82
CA VAL A 381 10.42 8.30 15.99
C VAL A 381 9.48 7.97 14.86
N ALA A 382 9.93 8.19 13.63
CA ALA A 382 9.15 7.93 12.43
C ALA A 382 9.56 6.61 11.77
N PHE A 383 8.64 5.63 11.75
CA PHE A 383 8.78 4.39 10.97
C PHE A 383 8.01 4.53 9.67
N VAL A 384 8.73 4.85 8.60
CA VAL A 384 8.14 5.16 7.28
C VAL A 384 8.78 4.30 6.18
N GLY A 385 8.16 4.28 5.02
CA GLY A 385 8.77 3.77 3.79
C GLY A 385 8.41 2.33 3.41
N CYS A 386 9.26 1.76 2.54
CA CYS A 386 9.05 0.50 1.84
C CYS A 386 9.33 -0.73 2.72
N SER A 387 8.91 -1.91 2.28
CA SER A 387 9.02 -3.15 3.06
C SER A 387 10.16 -4.10 2.63
N ASN A 388 11.28 -3.54 2.18
CA ASN A 388 12.48 -4.31 1.83
C ASN A 388 13.38 -4.52 3.08
N TYR A 389 12.91 -5.35 4.01
CA TYR A 389 13.61 -5.60 5.28
C TYR A 389 14.40 -6.91 5.24
N PRO A 390 15.50 -7.02 6.01
CA PRO A 390 16.11 -8.30 6.33
C PRO A 390 15.12 -9.23 7.07
N ASP A 391 14.46 -8.74 8.12
CA ASP A 391 13.30 -9.36 8.77
C ASP A 391 12.18 -8.32 8.93
N ILE A 392 10.98 -8.70 8.51
CA ILE A 392 9.77 -7.86 8.62
C ILE A 392 9.35 -7.63 10.08
N ARG A 393 9.75 -8.51 11.02
CA ARG A 393 9.38 -8.42 12.44
C ARG A 393 10.07 -7.27 13.17
N ASP A 394 11.27 -6.89 12.73
CA ASP A 394 12.09 -5.86 13.37
C ASP A 394 11.31 -4.54 13.58
N VAL A 395 10.45 -4.17 12.64
CA VAL A 395 9.66 -2.94 12.72
C VAL A 395 8.70 -2.97 13.90
N ALA A 396 7.98 -4.07 14.12
CA ALA A 396 7.02 -4.18 15.22
C ALA A 396 7.73 -4.18 16.58
N GLU A 397 8.87 -4.87 16.69
CA GLU A 397 9.69 -4.89 17.90
C GLU A 397 10.28 -3.51 18.23
N MET A 398 10.77 -2.79 17.22
CA MET A 398 11.26 -1.43 17.40
C MET A 398 10.13 -0.48 17.82
N VAL A 399 8.95 -0.56 17.19
CA VAL A 399 7.78 0.25 17.57
C VAL A 399 7.39 -0.01 19.02
N ASP A 400 7.31 -1.27 19.45
CA ASP A 400 7.00 -1.65 20.82
C ASP A 400 8.03 -1.07 21.81
N GLU A 401 9.32 -1.17 21.49
CA GLU A 401 10.40 -0.71 22.34
C GLU A 401 10.37 0.82 22.53
N PHE A 402 10.19 1.59 21.45
CA PHE A 402 10.14 3.05 21.51
C PHE A 402 8.86 3.56 22.19
N ALA A 403 7.70 2.96 21.91
CA ALA A 403 6.45 3.34 22.56
C ALA A 403 6.50 3.07 24.07
N ARG A 404 7.02 1.91 24.49
CA ARG A 404 7.23 1.58 25.92
C ARG A 404 8.16 2.57 26.62
N ARG A 405 9.15 3.10 25.91
CA ARG A 405 10.10 4.12 26.39
C ARG A 405 9.59 5.57 26.28
N LYS A 406 8.29 5.75 26.00
CA LYS A 406 7.62 7.06 25.97
C LYS A 406 8.05 7.99 24.83
N TYR A 407 8.63 7.46 23.75
CA TYR A 407 8.72 8.19 22.50
C TYR A 407 7.34 8.34 21.86
N ILE A 408 7.14 9.38 21.05
CA ILE A 408 5.99 9.46 20.14
C ILE A 408 6.36 8.69 18.89
N VAL A 409 5.66 7.60 18.58
CA VAL A 409 5.95 6.77 17.41
C VAL A 409 4.94 7.08 16.31
N VAL A 410 5.43 7.55 15.16
CA VAL A 410 4.60 7.83 13.98
C VAL A 410 4.93 6.87 12.84
N LEU A 411 3.90 6.42 12.12
CA LEU A 411 4.00 5.40 11.08
C LEU A 411 3.25 5.83 9.82
N THR A 412 3.79 5.44 8.66
CA THR A 412 3.13 5.58 7.36
C THR A 412 3.43 4.39 6.44
N GLY A 413 2.63 4.26 5.39
CA GLY A 413 2.94 3.40 4.25
C GLY A 413 3.11 1.92 4.61
N CYS A 414 4.04 1.23 3.93
CA CYS A 414 4.25 -0.19 4.20
C CYS A 414 4.76 -0.46 5.61
N ALA A 415 5.55 0.45 6.19
CA ALA A 415 6.01 0.34 7.58
C ALA A 415 4.83 0.31 8.58
N ALA A 416 3.79 1.15 8.37
CA ALA A 416 2.57 1.11 9.17
C ALA A 416 1.87 -0.26 9.12
N MET A 417 1.75 -0.83 7.92
CA MET A 417 1.19 -2.18 7.78
C MET A 417 2.03 -3.20 8.54
N VAL A 418 3.34 -3.18 8.31
CA VAL A 418 4.29 -4.15 8.85
C VAL A 418 4.34 -4.12 10.38
N ALA A 419 4.29 -2.93 10.99
CA ALA A 419 4.24 -2.79 12.44
C ALA A 419 3.02 -3.50 13.06
N GLY A 420 1.90 -3.57 12.34
CA GLY A 420 0.71 -4.29 12.77
C GLY A 420 0.74 -5.80 12.48
N MET A 421 1.68 -6.32 11.68
CA MET A 421 1.76 -7.74 11.27
C MET A 421 2.40 -8.64 12.34
N TRP A 422 2.27 -8.27 13.61
CA TRP A 422 2.76 -9.01 14.75
C TRP A 422 1.80 -8.81 15.93
N LYS A 423 1.69 -9.84 16.78
CA LYS A 423 0.94 -9.77 18.03
C LYS A 423 1.84 -10.13 19.19
N ASP A 424 1.63 -9.44 20.30
CA ASP A 424 2.31 -9.75 21.55
C ASP A 424 1.75 -11.02 22.23
N ALA A 425 2.26 -11.33 23.41
CA ALA A 425 1.83 -12.47 24.21
C ALA A 425 0.35 -12.41 24.65
N GLU A 426 -0.28 -11.23 24.62
CA GLU A 426 -1.72 -11.05 24.88
C GLU A 426 -2.57 -11.15 23.60
N GLY A 427 -1.93 -11.35 22.45
CA GLY A 427 -2.62 -11.40 21.16
C GLY A 427 -3.05 -10.03 20.65
N LYS A 428 -2.34 -8.95 20.99
CA LYS A 428 -2.62 -7.59 20.53
C LYS A 428 -1.56 -7.08 19.57
N THR A 429 -1.97 -6.34 18.53
CA THR A 429 -1.03 -5.57 17.70
C THR A 429 -0.58 -4.29 18.42
N VAL A 430 0.46 -3.64 17.91
CA VAL A 430 0.93 -2.34 18.44
C VAL A 430 -0.19 -1.28 18.46
N TYR A 431 -1.14 -1.35 17.52
CA TYR A 431 -2.25 -0.40 17.40
C TYR A 431 -3.39 -0.65 18.40
N GLU A 432 -3.49 -1.88 18.91
CA GLU A 432 -4.43 -2.27 19.97
C GLU A 432 -3.82 -2.04 21.36
N LYS A 433 -2.50 -2.13 21.46
CA LYS A 433 -1.76 -2.00 22.72
C LYS A 433 -1.52 -0.56 23.14
N TYR A 434 -1.19 0.33 22.21
CA TYR A 434 -0.78 1.70 22.49
C TYR A 434 -1.85 2.72 22.07
N PRO A 435 -1.94 3.88 22.77
CA PRO A 435 -2.88 4.93 22.40
C PRO A 435 -2.50 5.55 21.04
N PRO A 436 -3.48 6.04 20.26
CA PRO A 436 -3.24 6.60 18.93
C PRO A 436 -2.95 8.11 18.93
N ASP A 437 -2.94 8.74 20.10
CA ASP A 437 -2.66 10.16 20.27
C ASP A 437 -1.20 10.48 19.95
N PHE A 438 -0.95 11.67 19.40
CA PHE A 438 0.40 12.20 19.24
C PHE A 438 0.93 12.69 20.60
N ASP A 439 1.27 11.74 21.47
CA ASP A 439 1.75 11.97 22.84
C ASP A 439 2.68 10.84 23.33
N ALA A 440 3.28 10.98 24.50
CA ALA A 440 4.30 10.12 25.07
C ALA A 440 3.87 8.63 25.15
N GLY A 441 4.48 7.80 24.29
CA GLY A 441 4.18 6.37 24.16
C GLY A 441 3.00 6.05 23.25
N GLY A 442 2.54 7.02 22.46
CA GLY A 442 1.54 6.83 21.41
C GLY A 442 2.12 6.17 20.16
N VAL A 443 1.29 5.41 19.47
CA VAL A 443 1.58 4.74 18.18
C VAL A 443 0.56 5.23 17.15
N VAL A 444 1.04 6.10 16.26
CA VAL A 444 0.20 6.91 15.38
C VAL A 444 0.36 6.47 13.94
N ASN A 445 -0.66 5.88 13.33
CA ASN A 445 -0.68 5.72 11.87
C ASN A 445 -1.19 7.01 11.24
N VAL A 446 -0.28 7.79 10.65
CA VAL A 446 -0.60 9.07 10.00
C VAL A 446 -1.35 8.81 8.69
N GLY A 447 -0.96 7.78 7.93
CA GLY A 447 -1.63 7.36 6.72
C GLY A 447 -0.70 6.73 5.70
N SER A 448 -0.94 7.00 4.42
CA SER A 448 -0.14 6.45 3.35
C SER A 448 1.19 7.18 3.20
N CYS A 449 1.91 6.87 2.13
CA CYS A 449 3.22 7.42 1.82
C CYS A 449 3.19 8.96 1.74
N VAL A 450 2.14 9.54 1.15
CA VAL A 450 1.98 11.00 1.04
C VAL A 450 1.68 11.67 2.38
N SER A 451 1.20 10.91 3.37
CA SER A 451 0.99 11.41 4.73
C SER A 451 2.28 11.67 5.49
N ASN A 452 3.46 11.30 4.93
CA ASN A 452 4.76 11.70 5.49
C ASN A 452 4.91 13.22 5.60
N ALA A 453 4.23 13.98 4.75
CA ALA A 453 4.23 15.44 4.85
C ALA A 453 3.69 15.96 6.19
N HIS A 454 2.84 15.21 6.89
CA HIS A 454 2.32 15.59 8.20
C HIS A 454 3.27 15.26 9.36
N ILE A 455 4.40 14.60 9.10
CA ILE A 455 5.45 14.33 10.08
C ILE A 455 6.44 15.50 10.18
N THR A 456 6.68 16.20 9.06
CA THR A 456 7.72 17.23 8.90
C THR A 456 7.23 18.65 9.07
#